data_AF-A0A7W0TFT3-F1
#
_entry.id   AF-A0A7W0TFT3-F1
#
_cell.length_a   1.000
_cell.length_b   1.000
_cell.length_c   1.000
_cell.angle_alpha   90.00
_cell.angle_beta   90.00
_cell.angle_gamma   90.00
#
_symmetry.space_group_name_H-M   'P 1'
#
loop_
_entity.id
_entity.type
_entity.pdbx_description
1 polymer ?
#
loop_
_entity_poly.entity_id
_entity_poly.type
_entity_poly.pdbx_seq_one_letter_code
_entity_poly.pdbx_strand_id
1 'polypeptide(L)'
;MGRPSASACSEAGAEPGAAPSLSAPAAVSAATSTGATGSTPTTARAARRARRRRRPSGSRLFRYDRSLGARFVAGADEAGRGCLAGPLVAAAVLFDYEALTLSDLRSLSALNDSKQHTAEGRAELYPRVLRAATRVAVTSRCVRGIDARGLHKTNLAALRDVLVRVGCEGSLCLSDGFPVPPTGFEQRPVVGGDATSAAIAAASVIAKVTRDRFMQRMEERYPGWEFAAHVGYSTPEHRAAIGRQGVSPLHRMSFQSMAYQQLAL
;
A
#
# COMPACT_ATOMS: atom_id res chain seq x y z
N MET A 1 -5.64 -44.02 -14.10
CA MET A 1 -5.75 -43.36 -12.78
C MET A 1 -4.61 -42.34 -12.69
N GLY A 2 -4.78 -41.08 -12.29
CA GLY A 2 -5.98 -40.33 -11.91
C GLY A 2 -5.56 -39.07 -11.14
N ARG A 3 -5.34 -37.93 -11.82
CA ARG A 3 -4.85 -36.69 -11.18
C ARG A 3 -5.99 -35.90 -10.51
N PRO A 4 -5.89 -35.49 -9.23
CA PRO A 4 -6.44 -34.21 -8.80
C PRO A 4 -5.52 -33.10 -9.36
N SER A 5 -5.94 -32.21 -10.25
CA SER A 5 -7.09 -31.28 -10.20
C SER A 5 -6.91 -30.23 -9.09
N ALA A 6 -6.85 -28.96 -9.51
CA ALA A 6 -6.64 -27.82 -8.62
C ALA A 6 -7.99 -27.21 -8.23
N SER A 7 -8.24 -27.08 -6.93
CA SER A 7 -9.42 -26.36 -6.44
C SER A 7 -9.16 -24.85 -6.45
N ALA A 8 -10.11 -24.08 -7.01
CA ALA A 8 -10.11 -22.63 -6.91
C ALA A 8 -10.76 -22.19 -5.60
N CYS A 9 -10.25 -21.12 -4.98
CA CYS A 9 -10.96 -20.43 -3.91
C CYS A 9 -11.83 -19.32 -4.52
N SER A 10 -13.14 -19.42 -4.35
CA SER A 10 -14.11 -18.42 -4.81
C SER A 10 -14.15 -17.18 -3.90
N GLU A 11 -14.71 -16.10 -4.44
CA GLU A 11 -14.88 -14.83 -3.75
C GLU A 11 -16.13 -14.83 -2.84
N ALA A 12 -16.15 -13.95 -1.84
CA ALA A 12 -17.33 -13.64 -1.04
C ALA A 12 -17.37 -12.12 -0.80
N GLY A 13 -18.46 -11.48 -1.21
CA GLY A 13 -18.68 -10.03 -1.05
C GLY A 13 -19.54 -9.69 0.16
N ALA A 14 -19.52 -8.43 0.58
CA ALA A 14 -20.40 -7.88 1.59
C ALA A 14 -20.72 -6.41 1.28
N GLU A 15 -22.03 -6.09 1.19
CA GLU A 15 -22.57 -4.73 1.09
C GLU A 15 -23.11 -4.26 2.47
N PRO A 16 -23.30 -2.95 2.71
CA PRO A 16 -23.33 -2.40 4.07
C PRO A 16 -24.73 -2.27 4.71
N GLY A 17 -24.78 -2.43 6.04
CA GLY A 17 -25.94 -2.09 6.86
C GLY A 17 -26.00 -0.60 7.25
N ALA A 18 -27.22 -0.06 7.36
CA ALA A 18 -27.47 1.36 7.63
C ALA A 18 -27.48 1.71 9.14
N ALA A 19 -27.36 3.02 9.45
CA ALA A 19 -27.40 3.56 10.81
C ALA A 19 -28.74 4.25 11.13
N PRO A 20 -29.22 4.21 12.39
CA PRO A 20 -30.32 5.04 12.87
C PRO A 20 -29.85 6.35 13.52
N SER A 21 -30.68 7.39 13.42
CA SER A 21 -30.57 8.65 14.16
C SER A 21 -31.52 8.66 15.37
N LEU A 22 -31.36 9.61 16.30
CA LEU A 22 -32.35 10.18 17.25
C LEU A 22 -31.59 11.28 18.06
N SER A 23 -31.88 12.57 17.84
CA SER A 23 -32.88 13.43 18.51
C SER A 23 -32.46 13.96 19.90
N ALA A 24 -32.59 15.28 20.10
CA ALA A 24 -32.31 15.98 21.36
C ALA A 24 -33.59 16.60 21.97
N PRO A 25 -33.59 16.92 23.28
CA PRO A 25 -34.47 17.93 23.88
C PRO A 25 -33.70 19.17 24.37
N ALA A 26 -34.41 20.13 24.98
CA ALA A 26 -34.04 21.56 25.02
C ALA A 26 -33.60 22.12 26.40
N ALA A 27 -33.30 23.42 26.41
CA ALA A 27 -32.63 24.19 27.46
C ALA A 27 -33.53 24.69 28.62
N VAL A 28 -32.88 25.21 29.68
CA VAL A 28 -33.43 26.12 30.71
C VAL A 28 -32.40 27.25 30.94
N SER A 29 -32.83 28.40 31.48
CA SER A 29 -32.18 29.72 31.34
C SER A 29 -31.69 30.39 32.66
N ALA A 30 -31.10 31.60 32.52
CA ALA A 30 -30.81 32.64 33.53
C ALA A 30 -29.51 32.48 34.38
N ALA A 31 -28.83 33.52 34.92
CA ALA A 31 -28.65 34.97 34.60
C ALA A 31 -27.53 35.52 35.58
N THR A 32 -27.04 36.77 35.67
CA THR A 32 -27.28 38.11 35.04
C THR A 32 -26.05 39.03 35.25
N SER A 33 -25.82 40.06 34.39
CA SER A 33 -25.07 41.33 34.70
C SER A 33 -23.54 41.23 35.06
N THR A 34 -22.66 42.26 35.03
CA THR A 34 -22.71 43.71 34.69
C THR A 34 -21.29 44.25 34.30
N GLY A 35 -21.19 45.45 33.68
CA GLY A 35 -19.93 46.24 33.46
C GLY A 35 -19.29 46.06 32.08
N ALA A 36 -18.92 47.08 31.26
CA ALA A 36 -18.24 48.39 31.46
C ALA A 36 -16.74 48.25 31.78
N THR A 37 -15.75 48.92 31.13
CA THR A 37 -15.70 49.90 30.01
C THR A 37 -14.22 50.02 29.53
N GLY A 38 -13.92 50.44 28.29
CA GLY A 38 -12.57 51.00 27.97
C GLY A 38 -11.97 50.87 26.55
N SER A 39 -11.69 52.03 25.93
CA SER A 39 -10.54 52.38 25.05
C SER A 39 -9.95 51.41 23.99
N THR A 40 -10.11 51.80 22.71
CA THR A 40 -9.07 51.75 21.65
C THR A 40 -8.00 52.84 21.86
N PRO A 41 -6.83 52.88 21.16
CA PRO A 41 -6.41 52.15 19.94
C PRO A 41 -5.07 51.36 20.10
N THR A 42 -4.51 50.68 19.09
CA THR A 42 -3.49 51.27 18.18
C THR A 42 -3.08 50.28 17.05
N THR A 43 -3.02 50.82 15.82
CA THR A 43 -2.40 50.43 14.52
C THR A 43 -1.83 49.01 14.19
N ALA A 44 -1.75 48.77 12.86
CA ALA A 44 -0.64 48.07 12.17
C ALA A 44 -0.42 46.54 12.32
N ARG A 45 -1.44 45.70 12.60
CA ARG A 45 -1.27 44.23 12.44
C ARG A 45 -2.36 43.43 11.71
N ALA A 46 -3.34 44.10 11.09
CA ALA A 46 -4.41 43.44 10.32
C ALA A 46 -3.93 42.77 9.00
N ALA A 47 -2.86 43.28 8.37
CA ALA A 47 -2.59 43.01 6.95
C ALA A 47 -1.51 41.95 6.62
N ARG A 48 -0.82 41.35 7.61
CA ARG A 48 0.37 40.49 7.33
C ARG A 48 0.39 39.10 8.00
N ARG A 49 -0.78 38.58 8.40
CA ARG A 49 -0.95 37.16 8.80
C ARG A 49 -1.71 36.37 7.74
N ALA A 50 -1.34 36.56 6.47
CA ALA A 50 -1.84 35.78 5.35
C ALA A 50 -1.73 34.28 5.67
N ARG A 51 -2.84 33.55 5.54
CA ARG A 51 -2.93 32.13 5.86
C ARG A 51 -1.89 31.35 5.04
N ARG A 52 -0.80 30.87 5.67
CA ARG A 52 0.04 29.77 5.15
C ARG A 52 -0.82 28.50 5.12
N ARG A 53 -1.72 28.39 4.13
CA ARG A 53 -2.40 27.15 3.77
C ARG A 53 -1.32 26.09 3.60
N ARG A 54 -1.26 25.11 4.51
CA ARG A 54 -0.36 23.95 4.39
C ARG A 54 -0.77 23.25 3.10
N ARG A 55 0.05 23.35 2.05
CA ARG A 55 -0.20 22.66 0.77
C ARG A 55 -0.22 21.15 1.06
N PRO A 56 -1.18 20.37 0.53
CA PRO A 56 -1.26 18.93 0.81
C PRO A 56 0.04 18.20 0.47
N SER A 57 0.48 17.28 1.32
CA SER A 57 1.73 16.50 1.17
C SER A 57 1.76 15.71 -0.12
N GLY A 58 0.71 14.93 -0.42
CA GLY A 58 0.57 14.17 -1.67
C GLY A 58 0.68 15.01 -2.95
N SER A 59 0.59 16.36 -2.88
CA SER A 59 0.85 17.23 -4.04
C SER A 59 2.28 17.17 -4.57
N ARG A 60 3.25 16.53 -3.87
CA ARG A 60 4.58 16.25 -4.43
C ARG A 60 4.52 15.09 -5.42
N LEU A 61 3.97 13.95 -5.01
CA LEU A 61 3.89 12.71 -5.80
C LEU A 61 3.18 12.96 -7.15
N PHE A 62 1.93 13.44 -7.11
CA PHE A 62 1.15 13.73 -8.32
C PHE A 62 1.76 14.85 -9.19
N ARG A 63 2.69 15.67 -8.66
CA ARG A 63 3.43 16.66 -9.46
C ARG A 63 4.61 16.02 -10.19
N TYR A 64 5.30 15.07 -9.56
CA TYR A 64 6.33 14.28 -10.24
C TYR A 64 5.73 13.57 -11.46
N ASP A 65 4.65 12.79 -11.27
CA ASP A 65 4.02 12.05 -12.36
C ASP A 65 3.55 12.99 -13.50
N ARG A 66 2.85 14.09 -13.17
CA ARG A 66 2.43 15.10 -14.17
C ARG A 66 3.60 15.78 -14.87
N SER A 67 4.78 15.87 -14.25
CA SER A 67 5.97 16.43 -14.89
C SER A 67 6.65 15.50 -15.91
N LEU A 68 6.22 14.23 -15.97
CA LEU A 68 6.69 13.27 -16.98
C LEU A 68 6.00 13.45 -18.34
N GLY A 69 4.92 14.25 -18.41
CA GLY A 69 4.21 14.59 -19.66
C GLY A 69 3.22 13.55 -20.17
N ALA A 70 3.20 12.33 -19.60
CA ALA A 70 2.25 11.28 -19.99
C ALA A 70 0.87 11.47 -19.34
N ARG A 71 -0.20 11.29 -20.11
CA ARG A 71 -1.59 11.21 -19.60
C ARG A 71 -1.78 9.99 -18.69
N PHE A 72 -1.27 8.85 -19.14
CA PHE A 72 -1.41 7.56 -18.48
C PHE A 72 -0.10 7.21 -17.79
N VAL A 73 -0.09 7.13 -16.46
CA VAL A 73 1.09 6.68 -15.69
C VAL A 73 0.71 5.45 -14.87
N ALA A 74 1.41 4.35 -15.14
CA ALA A 74 1.29 3.10 -14.41
C ALA A 74 2.50 2.97 -13.47
N GLY A 75 2.30 2.84 -12.17
CA GLY A 75 3.36 2.57 -11.21
C GLY A 75 3.28 1.13 -10.69
N ALA A 76 4.42 0.52 -10.38
CA ALA A 76 4.50 -0.83 -9.80
C ALA A 76 5.55 -0.93 -8.68
N ASP A 77 5.21 -1.72 -7.66
CA ASP A 77 6.02 -1.99 -6.47
C ASP A 77 5.75 -3.43 -5.94
N GLU A 78 6.63 -3.93 -5.07
CA GLU A 78 6.50 -5.21 -4.39
C GLU A 78 6.38 -5.15 -2.86
N ALA A 79 5.66 -6.12 -2.30
CA ALA A 79 5.64 -6.41 -0.88
C ALA A 79 6.28 -7.76 -0.59
N GLY A 80 7.10 -7.80 0.46
CA GLY A 80 7.63 -9.03 1.05
C GLY A 80 8.94 -9.55 0.46
N ARG A 81 9.71 -8.73 -0.26
CA ARG A 81 11.02 -9.14 -0.81
C ARG A 81 11.97 -9.67 0.28
N GLY A 82 12.14 -8.93 1.38
CA GLY A 82 13.01 -9.30 2.52
C GLY A 82 12.41 -10.26 3.57
N CYS A 83 11.27 -10.92 3.30
CA CYS A 83 10.66 -11.83 4.27
C CYS A 83 11.21 -13.25 4.16
N LEU A 84 11.39 -13.95 5.29
CA LEU A 84 11.71 -15.38 5.32
C LEU A 84 10.51 -16.23 4.91
N ALA A 85 9.29 -15.79 5.25
CA ALA A 85 8.07 -16.52 5.01
C ALA A 85 7.06 -15.76 4.13
N GLY A 86 6.17 -16.53 3.49
CA GLY A 86 5.08 -16.07 2.67
C GLY A 86 5.47 -15.66 1.25
N PRO A 87 4.47 -15.39 0.39
CA PRO A 87 4.69 -15.02 -0.99
C PRO A 87 5.37 -13.65 -1.13
N LEU A 88 5.91 -13.43 -2.33
CA LEU A 88 6.21 -12.11 -2.87
C LEU A 88 4.95 -11.64 -3.62
N VAL A 89 4.45 -10.45 -3.32
CA VAL A 89 3.28 -9.87 -3.98
C VAL A 89 3.72 -8.60 -4.70
N ALA A 90 3.51 -8.50 -6.01
CA ALA A 90 3.67 -7.25 -6.74
C ALA A 90 2.31 -6.71 -7.15
N ALA A 91 2.18 -5.38 -7.22
CA ALA A 91 1.00 -4.71 -7.73
C ALA A 91 1.38 -3.62 -8.72
N ALA A 92 0.45 -3.25 -9.59
CA ALA A 92 0.53 -2.05 -10.41
C ALA A 92 -0.78 -1.27 -10.36
N VAL A 93 -0.67 0.06 -10.43
CA VAL A 93 -1.78 1.01 -10.44
C VAL A 93 -1.59 1.95 -11.63
N LEU A 94 -2.59 2.01 -12.51
CA LEU A 94 -2.68 3.00 -13.59
C LEU A 94 -3.58 4.17 -13.16
N PHE A 95 -3.07 5.38 -13.34
CA PHE A 95 -3.85 6.61 -13.24
C PHE A 95 -3.91 7.32 -14.61
N ASP A 96 -5.11 7.78 -14.96
CA ASP A 96 -5.35 8.77 -16.02
C ASP A 96 -5.36 10.18 -15.41
N TYR A 97 -4.34 10.98 -15.73
CA TYR A 97 -4.14 12.31 -15.17
C TYR A 97 -5.02 13.39 -15.81
N GLU A 98 -5.77 13.08 -16.87
CA GLU A 98 -6.85 13.92 -17.38
C GLU A 98 -8.18 13.62 -16.68
N ALA A 99 -8.43 12.35 -16.31
CA ALA A 99 -9.65 11.94 -15.61
C ALA A 99 -9.62 12.15 -14.08
N LEU A 100 -8.43 12.11 -13.44
CA LEU A 100 -8.28 12.25 -11.98
C LEU A 100 -8.88 13.56 -11.44
N THR A 101 -9.92 13.47 -10.61
CA THR A 101 -10.63 14.65 -10.11
C THR A 101 -9.95 15.29 -8.89
N LEU A 102 -10.38 16.52 -8.57
CA LEU A 102 -10.04 17.16 -7.29
C LEU A 102 -10.58 16.39 -6.06
N SER A 103 -11.50 15.44 -6.22
CA SER A 103 -11.92 14.54 -5.13
C SER A 103 -10.86 13.47 -4.88
N ASP A 104 -10.36 12.84 -5.93
CA ASP A 104 -9.39 11.74 -5.88
C ASP A 104 -8.03 12.22 -5.37
N LEU A 105 -7.56 13.37 -5.89
CA LEU A 105 -6.35 14.03 -5.40
C LEU A 105 -6.43 14.45 -3.92
N ARG A 106 -7.65 14.59 -3.35
CA ARG A 106 -7.85 14.80 -1.91
C ARG A 106 -7.92 13.48 -1.14
N SER A 107 -8.61 12.46 -1.66
CA SER A 107 -8.73 11.15 -1.00
C SER A 107 -7.38 10.44 -0.87
N LEU A 108 -6.52 10.59 -1.89
CA LEU A 108 -5.14 10.09 -1.97
C LEU A 108 -4.08 11.06 -1.41
N SER A 109 -4.47 12.16 -0.77
CA SER A 109 -3.52 13.18 -0.28
C SER A 109 -2.56 12.70 0.82
N ALA A 110 -2.83 11.53 1.40
CA ALA A 110 -1.99 10.84 2.40
C ALA A 110 -1.04 9.77 1.81
N LEU A 111 -1.00 9.61 0.47
CA LEU A 111 0.15 8.96 -0.17
C LEU A 111 1.41 9.80 0.11
N ASN A 112 2.46 9.17 0.62
CA ASN A 112 3.66 9.81 1.22
C ASN A 112 3.31 10.87 2.30
N ASP A 113 2.37 10.52 3.19
CA ASP A 113 2.30 11.04 4.56
C ASP A 113 2.78 9.93 5.52
N SER A 114 3.13 10.26 6.77
CA SER A 114 3.65 9.29 7.75
C SER A 114 2.70 8.10 8.00
N LYS A 115 1.41 8.32 7.74
CA LYS A 115 0.34 7.31 7.79
C LYS A 115 0.47 6.18 6.75
N GLN A 116 1.17 6.39 5.62
CA GLN A 116 1.47 5.30 4.68
C GLN A 116 2.36 4.22 5.32
N HIS A 117 3.08 4.54 6.40
CA HIS A 117 3.94 3.58 7.10
C HIS A 117 3.20 2.75 8.18
N THR A 118 2.02 3.17 8.64
CA THR A 118 1.19 2.34 9.57
C THR A 118 0.29 1.35 8.81
N ALA A 119 -0.20 0.30 9.47
CA ALA A 119 -1.06 -0.68 8.83
C ALA A 119 -2.47 -0.13 8.55
N GLU A 120 -2.97 0.70 9.47
CA GLU A 120 -4.29 1.33 9.48
C GLU A 120 -4.36 2.38 8.36
N GLY A 121 -3.36 3.24 8.23
CA GLY A 121 -3.30 4.24 7.17
C GLY A 121 -3.22 3.63 5.77
N ARG A 122 -2.53 2.49 5.61
CA ARG A 122 -2.58 1.72 4.36
C ARG A 122 -3.94 1.06 4.13
N ALA A 123 -4.58 0.52 5.17
CA ALA A 123 -5.92 -0.05 5.06
C ALA A 123 -6.99 1.01 4.69
N GLU A 124 -6.86 2.24 5.20
CA GLU A 124 -7.66 3.41 4.78
C GLU A 124 -7.41 3.83 3.32
N LEU A 125 -6.14 3.79 2.87
CA LEU A 125 -5.75 4.20 1.52
C LEU A 125 -6.15 3.17 0.45
N TYR A 126 -6.10 1.87 0.77
CA TYR A 126 -6.38 0.76 -0.15
C TYR A 126 -7.70 0.94 -0.97
N PRO A 127 -8.88 1.15 -0.36
CA PRO A 127 -10.13 1.36 -1.12
C PRO A 127 -10.17 2.70 -1.86
N ARG A 128 -9.37 3.70 -1.45
CA ARG A 128 -9.28 5.01 -2.15
C ARG A 128 -8.45 4.88 -3.42
N VAL A 129 -7.36 4.11 -3.36
CA VAL A 129 -6.56 3.76 -4.54
C VAL A 129 -7.40 2.99 -5.54
N LEU A 130 -8.13 1.94 -5.10
CA LEU A 130 -9.02 1.17 -5.98
C LEU A 130 -10.12 2.02 -6.65
N ARG A 131 -10.62 3.08 -5.98
CA ARG A 131 -11.64 3.97 -6.54
C ARG A 131 -11.08 4.99 -7.55
N ALA A 132 -9.87 5.48 -7.32
CA ALA A 132 -9.23 6.53 -8.12
C ALA A 132 -8.39 6.00 -9.29
N ALA A 133 -8.00 4.72 -9.25
CA ALA A 133 -7.22 4.08 -10.29
C ALA A 133 -8.08 3.72 -11.51
N THR A 134 -7.56 3.98 -12.70
CA THR A 134 -8.17 3.55 -13.97
C THR A 134 -8.11 2.03 -14.12
N ARG A 135 -6.99 1.42 -13.68
CA ARG A 135 -6.79 -0.04 -13.61
C ARG A 135 -5.85 -0.38 -12.46
N VAL A 136 -6.07 -1.54 -11.84
CA VAL A 136 -5.16 -2.12 -10.83
C VAL A 136 -4.94 -3.59 -11.16
N ALA A 137 -3.70 -4.06 -11.07
CA ALA A 137 -3.36 -5.47 -11.20
C ALA A 137 -2.50 -5.91 -10.02
N VAL A 138 -2.69 -7.15 -9.58
CA VAL A 138 -1.88 -7.79 -8.53
C VAL A 138 -1.40 -9.15 -9.03
N THR A 139 -0.21 -9.57 -8.62
CA THR A 139 0.30 -10.92 -8.84
C THR A 139 1.03 -11.42 -7.60
N SER A 140 0.88 -12.70 -7.29
CA SER A 140 1.50 -13.35 -6.13
C SER A 140 2.41 -14.47 -6.61
N ARG A 141 3.61 -14.57 -6.03
CA ARG A 141 4.61 -15.60 -6.33
C ARG A 141 4.86 -16.41 -5.06
N CYS A 142 4.53 -17.70 -5.11
CA CYS A 142 4.67 -18.62 -3.98
C CYS A 142 6.14 -18.94 -3.67
N VAL A 143 6.40 -19.41 -2.44
CA VAL A 143 7.77 -19.65 -1.94
C VAL A 143 8.54 -20.67 -2.77
N ARG A 144 7.91 -21.80 -3.16
CA ARG A 144 8.50 -22.78 -4.09
C ARG A 144 8.93 -22.16 -5.43
N GLY A 145 8.18 -21.18 -5.93
CA GLY A 145 8.52 -20.45 -7.16
C GLY A 145 9.68 -19.47 -6.97
N ILE A 146 9.75 -18.82 -5.79
CA ILE A 146 10.87 -17.96 -5.40
C ILE A 146 12.15 -18.80 -5.24
N ASP A 147 12.07 -19.93 -4.54
CA ASP A 147 13.21 -20.81 -4.27
C ASP A 147 13.77 -21.45 -5.56
N ALA A 148 12.92 -21.92 -6.46
CA ALA A 148 13.35 -22.54 -7.72
C ALA A 148 13.88 -21.55 -8.78
N ARG A 149 13.54 -20.26 -8.70
CA ARG A 149 13.89 -19.23 -9.71
C ARG A 149 14.89 -18.19 -9.20
N GLY A 150 15.03 -18.06 -7.88
CA GLY A 150 15.71 -16.95 -7.21
C GLY A 150 14.81 -15.71 -7.08
N LEU A 151 14.94 -15.03 -5.93
CA LEU A 151 14.11 -13.88 -5.55
C LEU A 151 14.09 -12.75 -6.58
N HIS A 152 15.25 -12.27 -7.02
CA HIS A 152 15.34 -11.10 -7.90
C HIS A 152 14.70 -11.36 -9.28
N LYS A 153 15.00 -12.50 -9.91
CA LYS A 153 14.37 -12.95 -11.17
C LYS A 153 12.85 -13.10 -11.01
N THR A 154 12.40 -13.58 -9.85
CA THR A 154 10.97 -13.69 -9.52
C THR A 154 10.29 -12.34 -9.35
N ASN A 155 11.00 -11.35 -8.78
CA ASN A 155 10.50 -9.99 -8.59
C ASN A 155 10.36 -9.23 -9.90
N LEU A 156 11.39 -9.21 -10.74
CA LEU A 156 11.34 -8.57 -12.06
C LEU A 156 10.22 -9.15 -12.93
N ALA A 157 10.02 -10.47 -12.89
CA ALA A 157 8.90 -11.13 -13.55
C ALA A 157 7.55 -10.90 -12.87
N ALA A 158 7.49 -10.46 -11.61
CA ALA A 158 6.23 -10.08 -10.94
C ALA A 158 5.83 -8.66 -11.33
N LEU A 159 6.76 -7.70 -11.24
CA LEU A 159 6.58 -6.30 -11.66
C LEU A 159 6.20 -6.19 -13.15
N ARG A 160 6.85 -6.96 -14.03
CA ARG A 160 6.50 -7.00 -15.46
C ARG A 160 5.05 -7.44 -15.68
N ASP A 161 4.64 -8.55 -15.08
CA ASP A 161 3.29 -9.11 -15.26
C ASP A 161 2.19 -8.12 -14.84
N VAL A 162 2.40 -7.33 -13.76
CA VAL A 162 1.40 -6.35 -13.32
C VAL A 162 1.39 -5.09 -14.18
N LEU A 163 2.56 -4.58 -14.62
CA LEU A 163 2.64 -3.45 -15.55
C LEU A 163 1.98 -3.78 -16.91
N VAL A 164 2.25 -4.97 -17.47
CA VAL A 164 1.63 -5.46 -18.71
C VAL A 164 0.10 -5.56 -18.59
N ARG A 165 -0.43 -5.91 -17.42
CA ARG A 165 -1.88 -6.03 -17.17
C ARG A 165 -2.60 -4.69 -17.03
N VAL A 166 -1.95 -3.65 -16.50
CA VAL A 166 -2.58 -2.33 -16.37
C VAL A 166 -2.36 -1.45 -17.59
N GLY A 167 -1.22 -1.55 -18.28
CA GLY A 167 -0.83 -0.64 -19.35
C GLY A 167 -1.81 -0.58 -20.53
N CYS A 168 -1.83 0.58 -21.18
CA CYS A 168 -2.52 0.84 -22.44
C CYS A 168 -1.63 1.70 -23.36
N GLU A 169 -2.08 1.94 -24.59
CA GLU A 169 -1.43 2.90 -25.48
C GLU A 169 -1.24 4.26 -24.79
N GLY A 170 -0.07 4.88 -25.00
CA GLY A 170 0.31 6.12 -24.32
C GLY A 170 0.66 5.98 -22.82
N SER A 171 0.72 4.76 -22.26
CA SER A 171 1.16 4.55 -20.87
C SER A 171 2.66 4.69 -20.68
N LEU A 172 3.05 5.47 -19.67
CA LEU A 172 4.38 5.45 -19.07
C LEU A 172 4.37 4.54 -17.83
N CYS A 173 5.13 3.46 -17.88
CA CYS A 173 5.31 2.50 -16.79
C CYS A 173 6.50 2.89 -15.89
N LEU A 174 6.28 2.95 -14.58
CA LEU A 174 7.28 3.25 -13.56
C LEU A 174 7.42 2.07 -12.61
N SER A 175 8.65 1.67 -12.29
CA SER A 175 8.94 0.57 -11.34
C SER A 175 9.85 1.04 -10.22
N ASP A 176 9.56 0.67 -8.97
CA ASP A 176 10.44 1.02 -7.85
C ASP A 176 11.79 0.26 -7.95
N GLY A 177 12.88 1.00 -7.76
CA GLY A 177 14.25 0.53 -7.57
C GLY A 177 14.94 -0.17 -8.77
N PHE A 178 14.20 -0.95 -9.57
CA PHE A 178 14.78 -1.93 -10.49
C PHE A 178 14.34 -1.73 -11.95
N PRO A 179 15.25 -1.90 -12.93
CA PRO A 179 14.89 -2.06 -14.34
C PRO A 179 14.09 -3.35 -14.55
N VAL A 180 12.85 -3.22 -15.03
CA VAL A 180 11.95 -4.34 -15.33
C VAL A 180 12.11 -4.77 -16.80
N PRO A 181 12.03 -6.08 -17.15
CA PRO A 181 12.10 -6.53 -18.54
C PRO A 181 10.96 -5.97 -19.41
N PRO A 182 11.17 -5.73 -20.72
CA PRO A 182 10.26 -4.97 -21.59
C PRO A 182 8.77 -5.31 -21.44
N THR A 183 7.94 -4.32 -21.11
CA THR A 183 6.48 -4.46 -20.99
C THR A 183 5.73 -4.28 -22.31
N GLY A 184 6.36 -3.65 -23.31
CA GLY A 184 5.70 -3.20 -24.55
C GLY A 184 5.20 -1.75 -24.48
N PHE A 185 5.36 -1.09 -23.34
CA PHE A 185 5.06 0.33 -23.13
C PHE A 185 6.35 1.12 -22.86
N GLU A 186 6.29 2.45 -22.84
CA GLU A 186 7.44 3.23 -22.34
C GLU A 186 7.65 2.92 -20.86
N GLN A 187 8.90 2.72 -20.42
CA GLN A 187 9.17 2.28 -19.05
C GLN A 187 10.45 2.87 -18.44
N ARG A 188 10.38 3.30 -17.17
CA ARG A 188 11.48 3.93 -16.44
C ARG A 188 11.56 3.43 -14.99
N PRO A 189 12.72 2.97 -14.49
CA PRO A 189 12.90 2.69 -13.06
C PRO A 189 12.99 4.00 -12.26
N VAL A 190 12.46 4.01 -11.04
CA VAL A 190 12.50 5.17 -10.12
C VAL A 190 13.04 4.68 -8.77
N VAL A 191 14.17 5.22 -8.31
CA VAL A 191 14.78 4.84 -7.03
C VAL A 191 14.03 5.54 -5.88
N GLY A 192 13.44 4.77 -4.96
CA GLY A 192 12.54 5.33 -3.95
C GLY A 192 11.26 5.83 -4.61
N GLY A 193 10.68 4.99 -5.46
CA GLY A 193 9.49 5.27 -6.25
C GLY A 193 8.27 5.54 -5.37
N ASP A 194 8.08 4.80 -4.28
CA ASP A 194 7.01 4.98 -3.30
C ASP A 194 6.99 6.39 -2.65
N ALA A 195 8.17 7.00 -2.51
CA ALA A 195 8.36 8.36 -2.00
C ALA A 195 8.31 9.44 -3.11
N THR A 196 8.34 9.04 -4.39
CA THR A 196 8.54 9.93 -5.54
C THR A 196 7.33 10.03 -6.47
N SER A 197 6.70 8.91 -6.82
CA SER A 197 5.57 8.79 -7.76
C SER A 197 4.27 8.42 -7.04
N ALA A 198 3.14 9.02 -7.41
CA ALA A 198 1.85 8.66 -6.80
C ALA A 198 1.38 7.28 -7.28
N ALA A 199 1.68 6.92 -8.53
CA ALA A 199 1.34 5.63 -9.10
C ALA A 199 2.12 4.50 -8.40
N ILE A 200 3.42 4.69 -8.11
CA ILE A 200 4.20 3.70 -7.33
C ILE A 200 3.74 3.68 -5.87
N ALA A 201 3.55 4.82 -5.21
CA ALA A 201 3.04 4.89 -3.84
C ALA A 201 1.69 4.14 -3.69
N ALA A 202 0.79 4.32 -4.66
CA ALA A 202 -0.48 3.61 -4.72
C ALA A 202 -0.30 2.10 -4.92
N ALA A 203 0.58 1.68 -5.83
CA ALA A 203 0.92 0.26 -6.01
C ALA A 203 1.51 -0.37 -4.74
N SER A 204 2.37 0.36 -4.01
CA SER A 204 2.94 -0.07 -2.73
C SER A 204 1.86 -0.38 -1.69
N VAL A 205 0.88 0.53 -1.55
CA VAL A 205 -0.29 0.31 -0.67
C VAL A 205 -1.06 -0.96 -1.07
N ILE A 206 -1.34 -1.17 -2.36
CA ILE A 206 -2.06 -2.36 -2.84
C ILE A 206 -1.25 -3.65 -2.57
N ALA A 207 0.04 -3.68 -2.92
CA ALA A 207 0.90 -4.84 -2.72
C ALA A 207 1.03 -5.19 -1.22
N LYS A 208 1.31 -4.18 -0.39
CA LYS A 208 1.56 -4.34 1.05
C LYS A 208 0.31 -4.81 1.80
N VAL A 209 -0.84 -4.16 1.59
CA VAL A 209 -2.10 -4.57 2.23
C VAL A 209 -2.57 -5.95 1.75
N THR A 210 -2.42 -6.26 0.46
CA THR A 210 -2.79 -7.60 -0.07
C THR A 210 -1.91 -8.68 0.55
N ARG A 211 -0.60 -8.44 0.68
CA ARG A 211 0.31 -9.41 1.31
C ARG A 211 0.07 -9.55 2.81
N ASP A 212 -0.10 -8.45 3.54
CA ASP A 212 -0.25 -8.52 4.99
C ASP A 212 -1.58 -9.23 5.36
N ARG A 213 -2.67 -8.98 4.61
CA ARG A 213 -3.94 -9.76 4.68
C ARG A 213 -3.82 -11.23 4.27
N PHE A 214 -2.82 -11.58 3.45
CA PHE A 214 -2.49 -13.00 3.21
C PHE A 214 -1.82 -13.59 4.46
N MET A 215 -0.79 -12.95 5.00
CA MET A 215 -0.05 -13.46 6.16
C MET A 215 -0.92 -13.59 7.42
N GLN A 216 -1.84 -12.66 7.65
CA GLN A 216 -2.82 -12.74 8.75
C GLN A 216 -3.67 -14.02 8.69
N ARG A 217 -4.25 -14.32 7.51
CA ARG A 217 -5.01 -15.57 7.29
C ARG A 217 -4.16 -16.84 7.30
N MET A 218 -2.83 -16.72 7.25
CA MET A 218 -1.94 -17.86 7.40
C MET A 218 -1.66 -18.23 8.85
N GLU A 219 -1.97 -17.38 9.84
CA GLU A 219 -1.92 -17.76 11.25
C GLU A 219 -2.96 -18.85 11.55
N GLU A 220 -4.20 -18.66 11.08
CA GLU A 220 -5.29 -19.65 11.21
C GLU A 220 -4.92 -21.01 10.59
N ARG A 221 -4.05 -21.03 9.57
CA ARG A 221 -3.66 -22.24 8.83
C ARG A 221 -2.36 -22.86 9.30
N TYR A 222 -1.47 -22.07 9.90
CA TYR A 222 -0.15 -22.46 10.40
C TYR A 222 0.10 -21.74 11.75
N PRO A 223 -0.66 -22.10 12.80
CA PRO A 223 -0.63 -21.39 14.08
C PRO A 223 0.72 -21.57 14.79
N GLY A 224 1.07 -20.60 15.62
CA GLY A 224 2.26 -20.66 16.49
C GLY A 224 3.55 -20.14 15.85
N TRP A 225 3.53 -19.82 14.55
CA TRP A 225 4.61 -19.06 13.91
C TRP A 225 4.45 -17.54 14.05
N GLU A 226 3.29 -17.03 14.49
CA GLU A 226 3.05 -15.59 14.75
C GLU A 226 3.02 -14.71 13.47
N PHE A 227 2.73 -15.34 12.32
CA PHE A 227 2.63 -14.74 10.99
C PHE A 227 1.69 -13.54 10.90
N ALA A 228 0.64 -13.47 11.72
CA ALA A 228 -0.24 -12.30 11.76
C ALA A 228 0.45 -11.02 12.27
N ALA A 229 1.45 -11.15 13.15
CA ALA A 229 2.14 -10.02 13.79
C ALA A 229 3.34 -9.54 12.96
N HIS A 230 4.32 -10.41 12.69
CA HIS A 230 5.56 -10.04 11.99
C HIS A 230 5.49 -10.22 10.46
N VAL A 231 4.35 -10.70 9.93
CA VAL A 231 4.06 -10.90 8.49
C VAL A 231 5.22 -11.56 7.70
N GLY A 232 5.93 -12.49 8.32
CA GLY A 232 7.02 -13.27 7.73
C GLY A 232 8.40 -12.59 7.64
N TYR A 233 8.60 -11.37 8.18
CA TYR A 233 9.95 -10.77 8.29
C TYR A 233 10.82 -11.51 9.32
N SER A 234 12.15 -11.37 9.25
CA SER A 234 13.08 -11.95 10.25
C SER A 234 13.12 -11.08 11.52
N THR A 235 12.07 -11.14 12.32
CA THR A 235 12.04 -10.56 13.67
C THR A 235 12.55 -11.57 14.70
N PRO A 236 12.94 -11.17 15.92
CA PRO A 236 13.38 -12.11 16.96
C PRO A 236 12.35 -13.19 17.28
N GLU A 237 11.06 -12.82 17.29
CA GLU A 237 9.92 -13.68 17.62
C GLU A 237 9.76 -14.76 16.55
N HIS A 238 9.78 -14.36 15.27
CA HIS A 238 9.70 -15.30 14.15
C HIS A 238 10.88 -16.29 14.14
N ARG A 239 12.11 -15.82 14.43
CA ARG A 239 13.28 -16.71 14.55
C ARG A 239 13.14 -17.66 15.73
N ALA A 240 12.63 -17.21 16.87
CA ALA A 240 12.34 -18.07 18.00
C ALA A 240 11.24 -19.09 17.66
N ALA A 241 10.19 -18.71 16.93
CA ALA A 241 9.14 -19.63 16.48
C ALA A 241 9.66 -20.72 15.52
N ILE A 242 10.58 -20.36 14.61
CA ILE A 242 11.33 -21.30 13.76
C ILE A 242 12.18 -22.25 14.62
N GLY A 243 12.91 -21.73 15.63
CA GLY A 243 13.69 -22.56 16.55
C GLY A 243 12.85 -23.50 17.41
N ARG A 244 11.62 -23.13 17.77
CA ARG A 244 10.68 -23.95 18.57
C ARG A 244 9.98 -25.05 17.76
N GLN A 245 9.67 -24.81 16.49
CA GLN A 245 8.71 -25.63 15.71
C GLN A 245 9.25 -26.08 14.34
N GLY A 246 10.46 -25.68 13.98
CA GLY A 246 11.00 -25.86 12.63
C GLY A 246 10.40 -24.92 11.60
N VAL A 247 10.59 -25.25 10.33
CA VAL A 247 10.09 -24.47 9.18
C VAL A 247 8.70 -24.92 8.73
N SER A 248 7.74 -23.99 8.69
CA SER A 248 6.44 -24.23 8.06
C SER A 248 6.53 -24.24 6.51
N PRO A 249 5.54 -24.81 5.79
CA PRO A 249 5.47 -24.80 4.32
C PRO A 249 5.41 -23.40 3.65
N LEU A 250 5.37 -22.33 4.45
CA LEU A 250 5.44 -20.94 3.97
C LEU A 250 6.85 -20.35 4.04
N HIS A 251 7.86 -21.08 4.50
CA HIS A 251 9.24 -20.60 4.52
C HIS A 251 9.89 -20.69 3.12
N ARG A 252 10.78 -19.75 2.84
CA ARG A 252 11.61 -19.72 1.63
C ARG A 252 12.94 -20.37 1.97
N MET A 253 13.19 -21.56 1.45
CA MET A 253 14.36 -22.36 1.82
C MET A 253 15.64 -21.90 1.10
N SER A 254 15.52 -21.11 0.03
CA SER A 254 16.68 -20.50 -0.67
C SER A 254 17.30 -19.31 0.06
N PHE A 255 16.69 -18.84 1.16
CA PHE A 255 17.15 -17.66 1.90
C PHE A 255 18.18 -18.07 2.95
N GLN A 256 19.42 -17.58 2.83
CA GLN A 256 20.43 -17.76 3.88
C GLN A 256 20.03 -16.97 5.13
N SER A 257 19.57 -17.68 6.16
CA SER A 257 19.07 -17.14 7.41
C SER A 257 19.67 -17.89 8.59
N MET A 258 20.12 -17.15 9.61
CA MET A 258 20.64 -17.74 10.86
C MET A 258 19.63 -18.67 11.55
N ALA A 259 18.33 -18.43 11.36
CA ALA A 259 17.26 -19.26 11.92
C ALA A 259 17.16 -20.65 11.26
N TYR A 260 17.67 -20.83 10.04
CA TYR A 260 17.75 -22.15 9.40
C TYR A 260 19.08 -22.84 9.74
N GLN A 261 20.17 -22.08 9.85
CA GLN A 261 21.47 -22.59 10.30
C GLN A 261 21.40 -23.21 11.70
N GLN A 262 20.58 -22.65 12.60
CA GLN A 262 20.30 -23.22 13.93
C GLN A 262 19.51 -24.53 13.90
N LEU A 263 18.90 -24.90 12.77
CA LEU A 263 18.19 -26.16 12.54
C LEU A 263 18.99 -27.18 11.72
N ALA A 264 20.22 -26.85 11.30
CA ALA A 264 21.04 -27.65 10.40
C ALA A 264 20.36 -28.02 9.05
N LEU A 265 19.60 -27.07 8.49
CA LEU A 265 18.89 -27.16 7.21
C LEU A 265 19.64 -26.48 6.05
#